data_AF-A0A7S2S2H0-F1
#
_entry.id   AF-A0A7S2S2H0-F1
#
_cell.length_a   1.000
_cell.length_b   1.000
_cell.length_c   1.000
_cell.angle_alpha   90.00
_cell.angle_beta   90.00
_cell.angle_gamma   90.00
#
_symmetry.space_group_name_H-M   'P 1'
#
loop_
_entity.id
_entity.type
_entity.pdbx_description
1 polymer ?
#
loop_
_entity_poly.entity_id
_entity_poly.type
_entity_poly.pdbx_seq_one_letter_code
_entity_poly.pdbx_strand_id
1 'polypeptide(L)'
;MIRVVGRQIMGDELVLQALGRYMDSHAYMDVSELISDFESKIRSEQSRTQRCVEFVETFRKKRDGDEAPDGGDGNAAKSEAVLEKEQVEIKERIQELEGECGWYLTQLEKIDEEEHKLEKLEQGYWREFYRLYDTYDRLGERSSSLVCQTDLLTGCRNALKQTNVLNDAFCIWYDGPFGIISGLRLGKLPEVAVEWSEINAAWGQVALLLATLARQVHFSFSKYR
;
A
#
# COMPACT_ATOMS: atom_id res chain seq x y z
N MET A 1 -21.24 -47.71 75.40
CA MET A 1 -20.20 -47.36 76.40
C MET A 1 -18.96 -48.19 76.09
N ILE A 2 -17.76 -47.71 75.74
CA ILE A 2 -17.12 -46.37 75.70
C ILE A 2 -16.13 -46.31 74.50
N ARG A 3 -16.11 -47.28 73.56
CA ARG A 3 -15.01 -47.40 72.57
C ARG A 3 -15.25 -46.94 71.13
N VAL A 4 -16.48 -46.60 70.70
CA VAL A 4 -16.73 -46.21 69.30
C VAL A 4 -16.92 -44.70 69.10
N VAL A 5 -17.22 -43.95 70.17
CA VAL A 5 -17.24 -42.48 70.14
C VAL A 5 -15.80 -41.90 70.18
N GLY A 6 -14.81 -42.67 70.63
CA GLY A 6 -13.41 -42.24 70.73
C GLY A 6 -12.60 -42.24 69.43
N ARG A 7 -13.10 -42.80 68.33
CA ARG A 7 -12.40 -42.74 67.03
C ARG A 7 -12.77 -41.52 66.18
N GLN A 8 -13.96 -40.94 66.37
CA GLN A 8 -14.39 -39.78 65.60
C GLN A 8 -13.83 -38.47 66.19
N ILE A 9 -13.73 -38.37 67.52
CA ILE A 9 -13.25 -37.16 68.21
C ILE A 9 -11.72 -37.00 68.08
N MET A 10 -10.95 -38.12 68.10
CA MET A 10 -9.50 -38.05 67.86
C MET A 10 -9.13 -37.70 66.41
N GLY A 11 -10.02 -37.95 65.45
CA GLY A 11 -9.82 -37.56 64.05
C GLY A 11 -9.86 -36.03 63.88
N ASP A 12 -10.86 -35.38 64.47
CA ASP A 12 -11.02 -33.93 64.38
C ASP A 12 -9.95 -33.17 65.20
N GLU A 13 -9.52 -33.71 66.34
CA GLU A 13 -8.45 -33.10 67.15
C GLU A 13 -7.09 -33.17 66.44
N LEU A 14 -6.76 -34.30 65.79
CA LEU A 14 -5.54 -34.44 65.00
C LEU A 14 -5.58 -33.57 63.73
N VAL A 15 -6.74 -33.42 63.09
CA VAL A 15 -6.91 -32.56 61.91
C VAL A 15 -6.83 -31.08 62.30
N LEU A 16 -7.40 -30.66 63.43
CA LEU A 16 -7.28 -29.28 63.93
C LEU A 16 -5.88 -28.97 64.48
N GLN A 17 -5.19 -29.94 65.09
CA GLN A 17 -3.83 -29.76 65.56
C GLN A 17 -2.81 -29.79 64.40
N ALA A 18 -3.09 -30.55 63.34
CA ALA A 18 -2.32 -30.54 62.10
C ALA A 18 -2.58 -29.27 61.28
N LEU A 19 -3.83 -28.81 61.14
CA LEU A 19 -4.17 -27.53 60.52
C LEU A 19 -3.62 -26.34 61.33
N GLY A 20 -3.65 -26.42 62.66
CA GLY A 20 -3.01 -25.45 63.54
C GLY A 20 -1.50 -25.39 63.30
N ARG A 21 -0.80 -26.53 63.29
CA ARG A 21 0.64 -26.56 62.95
C ARG A 21 0.95 -26.16 61.50
N TYR A 22 0.05 -26.44 60.55
CA TYR A 22 0.24 -26.10 59.13
C TYR A 22 -0.07 -24.62 58.85
N MET A 23 -0.97 -23.98 59.61
CA MET A 23 -1.25 -22.54 59.52
C MET A 23 -0.29 -21.68 60.36
N ASP A 24 0.17 -22.17 61.53
CA ASP A 24 1.10 -21.44 62.41
C ASP A 24 2.54 -21.44 61.87
N SER A 25 2.95 -22.47 61.11
CA SER A 25 4.38 -22.66 60.77
C SER A 25 4.86 -21.93 59.51
N HIS A 26 3.98 -21.48 58.60
CA HIS A 26 4.45 -20.87 57.34
C HIS A 26 3.69 -19.64 56.84
N ALA A 27 2.62 -19.20 57.52
CA ALA A 27 1.92 -17.96 57.16
C ALA A 27 1.81 -16.95 58.32
N TYR A 28 1.77 -17.40 59.58
CA TYR A 28 1.64 -16.48 60.73
C TYR A 28 2.95 -15.85 61.21
N MET A 29 4.11 -16.47 60.96
CA MET A 29 5.41 -15.82 61.24
C MET A 29 5.68 -14.64 60.29
N ASP A 30 5.43 -14.80 58.99
CA ASP A 30 5.60 -13.72 58.00
C ASP A 30 4.60 -12.58 58.21
N VAL A 31 3.34 -12.89 58.52
CA VAL A 31 2.31 -11.86 58.75
C VAL A 31 2.54 -11.13 60.07
N SER A 32 3.00 -11.79 61.14
CA SER A 32 3.32 -11.10 62.40
C SER A 32 4.55 -10.21 62.28
N GLU A 33 5.57 -10.65 61.53
CA GLU A 33 6.77 -9.85 61.26
C GLU A 33 6.41 -8.65 60.36
N LEU A 34 5.59 -8.86 59.33
CA LEU A 34 5.07 -7.80 58.46
C LEU A 34 4.16 -6.81 59.21
N ILE A 35 3.30 -7.28 60.12
CA ILE A 35 2.48 -6.40 60.97
C ILE A 35 3.37 -5.60 61.93
N SER A 36 4.36 -6.23 62.57
CA SER A 36 5.34 -5.52 63.41
C SER A 36 6.11 -4.46 62.61
N ASP A 37 6.50 -4.78 61.38
CA ASP A 37 7.14 -3.85 60.45
C ASP A 37 6.20 -2.70 60.06
N PHE A 38 4.94 -2.98 59.72
CA PHE A 38 3.94 -1.95 59.42
C PHE A 38 3.66 -1.08 60.64
N GLU A 39 3.53 -1.64 61.84
CA GLU A 39 3.35 -0.88 63.06
C GLU A 39 4.57 -0.03 63.40
N SER A 40 5.79 -0.53 63.17
CA SER A 40 7.02 0.25 63.32
C SER A 40 7.07 1.40 62.32
N LYS A 41 6.60 1.17 61.08
CA LYS A 41 6.52 2.17 60.02
C LYS A 41 5.47 3.22 60.34
N ILE A 42 4.29 2.82 60.81
CA ILE A 42 3.23 3.71 61.27
C ILE A 42 3.72 4.55 62.45
N ARG A 43 4.40 3.95 63.45
CA ARG A 43 5.01 4.70 64.55
C ARG A 43 6.06 5.71 64.07
N SER A 44 6.87 5.34 63.07
CA SER A 44 7.89 6.23 62.50
C SER A 44 7.25 7.41 61.76
N GLU A 45 6.22 7.19 60.96
CA GLU A 45 5.51 8.25 60.24
C GLU A 45 4.67 9.10 61.19
N GLN A 46 4.02 8.50 62.19
CA GLN A 46 3.37 9.24 63.28
C GLN A 46 4.36 10.13 64.02
N SER A 47 5.58 9.64 64.31
CA SER A 47 6.63 10.46 64.93
C SER A 47 7.11 11.59 64.02
N ARG A 48 7.11 11.41 62.69
CA ARG A 48 7.42 12.47 61.72
C ARG A 48 6.31 13.50 61.65
N THR A 49 5.04 13.06 61.60
CA THR A 49 3.88 13.95 61.67
C THR A 49 3.86 14.72 62.98
N GLN A 50 4.11 14.05 64.11
CA GLN A 50 4.22 14.68 65.43
C GLN A 50 5.31 15.76 65.43
N ARG A 51 6.49 15.45 64.86
CA ARG A 51 7.59 16.40 64.75
C ARG A 51 7.27 17.57 63.81
N CYS A 52 6.53 17.33 62.72
CA CYS A 52 6.02 18.40 61.85
C CYS A 52 4.99 19.27 62.57
N VAL A 53 4.10 18.68 63.37
CA VAL A 53 3.11 19.40 64.18
C VAL A 53 3.81 20.24 65.25
N GLU A 54 4.74 19.65 66.00
CA GLU A 54 5.57 20.37 66.97
C GLU A 54 6.38 21.49 66.30
N PHE A 55 6.93 21.24 65.11
CA PHE A 55 7.62 22.27 64.32
C PHE A 55 6.64 23.41 63.98
N VAL A 56 5.48 23.13 63.40
CA VAL A 56 4.47 24.16 63.10
C VAL A 56 4.01 24.90 64.36
N GLU A 57 3.82 24.20 65.48
CA GLU A 57 3.49 24.81 66.77
C GLU A 57 4.62 25.68 67.32
N THR A 58 5.89 25.30 67.16
CA THR A 58 7.02 26.14 67.56
C THR A 58 7.14 27.39 66.67
N PHE A 59 6.82 27.30 65.38
CA PHE A 59 6.70 28.46 64.50
C PHE A 59 5.53 29.36 64.90
N ARG A 60 4.40 28.77 65.29
CA ARG A 60 3.23 29.51 65.79
C ARG A 60 3.51 30.17 67.14
N LYS A 61 4.17 29.49 68.09
CA LYS A 61 4.58 30.05 69.39
C LYS A 61 5.66 31.12 69.26
N LYS A 62 6.59 31.00 68.29
CA LYS A 62 7.52 32.09 67.94
C LYS A 62 6.81 33.31 67.36
N ARG A 63 5.67 33.11 66.70
CA ARG A 63 4.80 34.19 66.22
C ARG A 63 3.97 34.83 67.34
N ASP A 64 3.53 34.04 68.32
CA ASP A 64 2.66 34.48 69.41
C ASP A 64 3.45 34.99 70.66
N GLY A 65 4.77 34.74 70.76
CA GLY A 65 5.65 35.15 71.86
C GLY A 65 6.34 36.52 71.72
N ASP A 66 6.17 37.20 70.57
CA ASP A 66 6.59 38.59 70.36
C ASP A 66 5.35 39.51 70.48
N GLU A 67 5.05 40.00 71.69
CA GLU A 67 4.34 41.28 71.88
C GLU A 67 5.40 42.40 71.87
N ALA A 68 5.53 43.36 70.96
CA ALA A 68 4.98 43.67 69.64
C ALA A 68 6.06 44.52 68.91
N PRO A 69 6.03 44.65 67.58
CA PRO A 69 5.22 45.74 67.07
C PRO A 69 4.15 45.24 66.11
N ASP A 70 3.01 45.92 66.18
CA ASP A 70 1.94 46.02 65.18
C ASP A 70 2.49 46.24 63.75
N GLY A 71 2.99 45.18 63.12
CA GLY A 71 3.60 45.26 61.79
C GLY A 71 3.65 43.96 60.99
N GLY A 72 3.35 42.81 61.63
CA GLY A 72 3.36 41.49 60.97
C GLY A 72 2.05 41.12 60.27
N ASP A 73 0.90 41.48 60.84
CA ASP A 73 -0.41 41.25 60.23
C ASP A 73 -0.62 42.15 59.00
N GLY A 74 -0.09 43.37 59.05
CA GLY A 74 -0.06 44.27 57.92
C GLY A 74 0.80 43.77 56.75
N ASN A 75 1.83 42.93 56.95
CA ASN A 75 2.64 42.41 55.86
C ASN A 75 2.07 41.10 55.28
N ALA A 76 1.48 40.24 56.14
CA ALA A 76 0.73 39.06 55.71
C ALA A 76 -0.55 39.44 54.96
N ALA A 77 -1.38 40.32 55.51
CA ALA A 77 -2.58 40.83 54.85
C ALA A 77 -2.27 41.66 53.59
N LYS A 78 -1.15 42.42 53.57
CA LYS A 78 -0.68 43.06 52.33
C LYS A 78 -0.20 42.03 51.30
N SER A 79 0.49 40.97 51.71
CA SER A 79 0.92 39.90 50.81
C SER A 79 -0.27 39.08 50.26
N GLU A 80 -1.28 38.81 51.10
CA GLU A 80 -2.53 38.17 50.68
C GLU A 80 -3.32 39.05 49.71
N ALA A 81 -3.43 40.35 49.99
CA ALA A 81 -4.08 41.30 49.08
C ALA A 81 -3.32 41.51 47.75
N VAL A 82 -1.98 41.35 47.74
CA VAL A 82 -1.18 41.36 46.51
C VAL A 82 -1.41 40.07 45.72
N LEU A 83 -1.40 38.91 46.39
CA LEU A 83 -1.66 37.62 45.77
C LEU A 83 -3.10 37.50 45.23
N GLU A 84 -4.09 38.10 45.90
CA GLU A 84 -5.47 38.13 45.42
C GLU A 84 -5.60 38.96 44.14
N LYS A 85 -4.89 40.10 44.03
CA LYS A 85 -4.86 40.90 42.80
C LYS A 85 -4.20 40.15 41.66
N GLU A 86 -3.06 39.51 41.93
CA GLU A 86 -2.37 38.66 40.94
C GLU A 86 -3.24 37.48 40.50
N GLN A 87 -3.99 36.85 41.42
CA GLN A 87 -4.94 35.79 41.06
C GLN A 87 -6.07 36.27 40.15
N VAL A 88 -6.59 37.48 40.37
CA VAL A 88 -7.65 38.05 39.52
C VAL A 88 -7.10 38.33 38.12
N GLU A 89 -5.92 38.94 38.02
CA GLU A 89 -5.26 39.22 36.73
C GLU A 89 -4.95 37.93 35.94
N ILE A 90 -4.46 36.88 36.62
CA ILE A 90 -4.23 35.57 36.00
C ILE A 90 -5.53 34.92 35.52
N LYS A 91 -6.62 35.03 36.30
CA LYS A 91 -7.93 34.47 35.92
C LYS A 91 -8.52 35.17 34.70
N GLU A 92 -8.42 36.51 34.65
CA GLU A 92 -8.83 37.28 33.47
C GLU A 92 -8.01 36.87 32.24
N ARG A 93 -6.69 36.71 32.40
CA ARG A 93 -5.82 36.27 31.31
C ARG A 93 -6.13 34.84 30.83
N ILE A 94 -6.48 33.93 31.74
CA ILE A 94 -6.92 32.57 31.38
C ILE A 94 -8.22 32.64 30.59
N GLN A 95 -9.19 33.47 31.01
CA GLN A 95 -10.47 33.59 30.32
C GLN A 95 -10.32 34.17 28.91
N GLU A 96 -9.43 35.14 28.71
CA GLU A 96 -9.06 35.63 27.38
C GLU A 96 -8.48 34.53 26.50
N LEU A 97 -7.50 33.77 27.03
CA LEU A 97 -6.86 32.67 26.30
C LEU A 97 -7.83 31.53 25.99
N GLU A 98 -8.77 31.21 26.89
CA GLU A 98 -9.82 30.23 26.64
C GLU A 98 -10.76 30.69 25.52
N GLY A 99 -11.08 31.99 25.46
CA GLY A 99 -11.85 32.58 24.37
C GLY A 99 -11.12 32.50 23.02
N GLU A 100 -9.82 32.83 23.00
CA GLU A 100 -8.96 32.68 21.82
C GLU A 100 -8.88 31.22 21.39
N CYS A 101 -8.62 30.29 22.31
CA CYS A 101 -8.60 28.85 22.05
C CYS A 101 -9.93 28.36 21.45
N GLY A 102 -11.07 28.80 22.00
CA GLY A 102 -12.39 28.48 21.44
C GLY A 102 -12.55 28.98 20.01
N TRP A 103 -12.10 30.20 19.72
CA TRP A 103 -12.12 30.74 18.36
C TRP A 103 -11.25 29.91 17.40
N TYR A 104 -10.01 29.60 17.78
CA TYR A 104 -9.10 28.78 16.96
C TYR A 104 -9.65 27.38 16.70
N LEU A 105 -10.29 26.74 17.69
CA LEU A 105 -10.92 25.43 17.51
C LEU A 105 -12.03 25.47 16.45
N THR A 106 -12.90 26.49 16.48
CA THR A 106 -13.95 26.62 15.46
C THR A 106 -13.39 26.92 14.06
N GLN A 107 -12.22 27.53 13.95
CA GLN A 107 -11.55 27.72 12.66
C GLN A 107 -10.93 26.41 12.18
N LEU A 108 -10.35 25.62 13.08
CA LEU A 108 -9.79 24.31 12.77
C LEU A 108 -10.87 23.38 12.19
N GLU A 109 -12.03 23.31 12.85
CA GLU A 109 -13.17 22.49 12.38
C GLU A 109 -13.63 22.87 10.97
N LYS A 110 -13.65 24.18 10.64
CA LYS A 110 -14.01 24.64 9.29
C LYS A 110 -12.99 24.21 8.25
N ILE A 111 -11.70 24.30 8.59
CA ILE A 111 -10.62 23.87 7.71
C ILE A 111 -10.70 22.36 7.48
N ASP A 112 -10.93 21.57 8.53
CA ASP A 112 -11.08 20.10 8.42
C ASP A 112 -12.27 19.71 7.53
N GLU A 113 -13.39 20.43 7.64
CA GLU A 113 -14.54 20.22 6.76
C GLU A 113 -14.22 20.55 5.29
N GLU A 114 -13.47 21.62 5.04
CA GLU A 114 -13.04 22.02 3.70
C GLU A 114 -12.05 21.01 3.11
N GLU A 115 -11.10 20.54 3.91
CA GLU A 115 -10.15 19.48 3.54
C GLU A 115 -10.88 18.20 3.13
N HIS A 116 -11.83 17.72 3.94
CA HIS A 116 -12.62 16.54 3.59
C HIS A 116 -13.49 16.73 2.34
N LYS A 117 -13.97 17.94 2.06
CA LYS A 117 -14.67 18.25 0.80
C LYS A 117 -13.70 18.17 -0.38
N LEU A 118 -12.48 18.68 -0.21
CA LEU A 118 -11.44 18.68 -1.22
C LEU A 118 -10.97 17.25 -1.52
N GLU A 119 -10.72 16.43 -0.51
CA GLU A 119 -10.32 15.02 -0.68
C GLU A 119 -11.33 14.22 -1.52
N LYS A 120 -12.64 14.42 -1.29
CA LYS A 120 -13.68 13.76 -2.07
C LYS A 120 -13.68 14.19 -3.53
N LEU A 121 -13.43 15.48 -3.79
CA LEU A 121 -13.31 16.02 -5.14
C LEU A 121 -12.07 15.46 -5.84
N GLU A 122 -10.93 15.43 -5.15
CA GLU A 122 -9.69 14.85 -5.67
C GLU A 122 -9.87 13.37 -6.00
N GLN A 123 -10.49 12.57 -5.12
CA GLN A 123 -10.79 11.17 -5.42
C GLN A 123 -11.73 11.02 -6.62
N GLY A 124 -12.65 11.95 -6.83
CA GLY A 124 -13.47 12.01 -8.04
C GLY A 124 -12.63 12.31 -9.29
N TYR A 125 -11.79 13.32 -9.21
CA TYR A 125 -10.89 13.72 -10.28
C TYR A 125 -9.93 12.59 -10.68
N TRP A 126 -9.30 11.95 -9.70
CA TRP A 126 -8.39 10.83 -9.95
C TRP A 126 -9.08 9.66 -10.63
N ARG A 127 -10.31 9.31 -10.23
CA ARG A 127 -11.07 8.26 -10.90
C ARG A 127 -11.33 8.56 -12.37
N GLU A 128 -11.77 9.77 -12.70
CA GLU A 128 -12.00 10.14 -14.10
C GLU A 128 -10.69 10.26 -14.88
N PHE A 129 -9.63 10.77 -14.26
CA PHE A 129 -8.30 10.82 -14.87
C PHE A 129 -7.80 9.42 -15.24
N TYR A 130 -7.86 8.46 -14.29
CA TYR A 130 -7.43 7.09 -14.56
C TYR A 130 -8.31 6.39 -15.59
N ARG A 131 -9.61 6.67 -15.60
CA ARG A 131 -10.51 6.17 -16.64
C ARG A 131 -10.10 6.67 -18.02
N LEU A 132 -9.82 7.96 -18.17
CA LEU A 132 -9.36 8.53 -19.43
C LEU A 132 -8.00 7.98 -19.83
N TYR A 133 -7.09 7.83 -18.87
CA TYR A 133 -5.76 7.27 -19.10
C TYR A 133 -5.83 5.82 -19.59
N ASP A 134 -6.62 4.96 -18.96
CA ASP A 134 -6.86 3.57 -19.43
C ASP A 134 -7.45 3.55 -20.84
N THR A 135 -8.39 4.45 -21.17
CA THR A 135 -8.90 4.53 -22.54
C THR A 135 -7.85 4.97 -23.55
N TYR A 136 -6.97 5.91 -23.17
CA TYR A 136 -5.88 6.36 -24.01
C TYR A 136 -4.88 5.23 -24.26
N ASP A 137 -4.50 4.50 -23.21
CA ASP A 137 -3.55 3.39 -23.30
C ASP A 137 -4.09 2.27 -24.20
N ARG A 138 -5.34 1.86 -24.02
CA ARG A 138 -6.01 0.88 -24.90
C ARG A 138 -6.07 1.31 -26.36
N LEU A 139 -6.29 2.61 -26.62
CA LEU A 139 -6.26 3.14 -27.98
C LEU A 139 -4.83 3.11 -28.55
N GLY A 140 -3.82 3.37 -27.72
CA GLY A 140 -2.40 3.25 -28.08
C GLY A 140 -2.01 1.81 -28.45
N GLU A 141 -2.40 0.83 -27.63
CA GLU A 141 -2.21 -0.60 -27.91
C GLU A 141 -2.90 -1.02 -29.21
N ARG A 142 -4.17 -0.61 -29.39
CA ARG A 142 -4.94 -0.93 -30.59
C ARG A 142 -4.31 -0.33 -31.84
N SER A 143 -3.86 0.92 -31.77
CA SER A 143 -3.15 1.58 -32.87
C SER A 143 -1.88 0.80 -33.24
N SER A 144 -1.06 0.45 -32.25
CA SER A 144 0.17 -0.34 -32.43
C SER A 144 -0.11 -1.70 -33.07
N SER A 145 -1.16 -2.39 -32.63
CA SER A 145 -1.59 -3.67 -33.22
C SER A 145 -2.01 -3.53 -34.69
N LEU A 146 -2.75 -2.47 -35.03
CA LEU A 146 -3.20 -2.23 -36.40
C LEU A 146 -2.03 -1.87 -37.33
N VAL A 147 -1.05 -1.11 -36.84
CA VAL A 147 0.18 -0.81 -37.59
C VAL A 147 0.92 -2.10 -37.88
N CYS A 148 1.15 -2.95 -36.87
CA CYS A 148 1.82 -4.24 -37.06
C CYS A 148 1.09 -5.12 -38.09
N GLN A 149 -0.24 -5.21 -38.00
CA GLN A 149 -1.03 -5.97 -38.98
C GLN A 149 -0.90 -5.39 -40.40
N THR A 150 -0.90 -4.07 -40.53
CA THR A 150 -0.75 -3.39 -41.81
C THR A 150 0.62 -3.68 -42.43
N ASP A 151 1.68 -3.65 -41.63
CA ASP A 151 3.04 -3.96 -42.08
C ASP A 151 3.16 -5.41 -42.54
N LEU A 152 2.61 -6.36 -41.77
CA LEU A 152 2.56 -7.77 -42.14
C LEU A 152 1.84 -7.98 -43.48
N LEU A 153 0.63 -7.43 -43.62
CA LEU A 153 -0.16 -7.55 -44.85
C LEU A 153 0.54 -6.89 -46.04
N THR A 154 1.20 -5.75 -45.82
CA THR A 154 1.98 -5.07 -46.85
C THR A 154 3.17 -5.93 -47.28
N GLY A 155 3.87 -6.57 -46.33
CA GLY A 155 4.92 -7.54 -46.59
C GLY A 155 4.42 -8.73 -47.43
N CYS A 156 3.33 -9.37 -47.01
CA CYS A 156 2.70 -10.45 -47.77
C CYS A 156 2.29 -10.02 -49.18
N ARG A 157 1.71 -8.82 -49.32
CA ARG A 157 1.35 -8.26 -50.63
C ARG A 157 2.57 -8.07 -51.52
N ASN A 158 3.68 -7.58 -50.96
CA ASN A 158 4.92 -7.39 -51.71
C ASN A 158 5.52 -8.73 -52.14
N ALA A 159 5.49 -9.74 -51.27
CA ALA A 159 5.88 -11.10 -51.62
C ALA A 159 5.01 -11.67 -52.75
N LEU A 160 3.68 -11.54 -52.65
CA LEU A 160 2.73 -11.97 -53.68
C LEU A 160 2.95 -11.26 -55.02
N LYS A 161 3.33 -9.97 -54.99
CA LYS A 161 3.67 -9.21 -56.20
C LYS A 161 4.98 -9.68 -56.84
N GLN A 162 5.96 -10.10 -56.03
CA GLN A 162 7.22 -10.65 -56.52
C GLN A 162 7.05 -12.05 -57.10
N THR A 163 6.17 -12.86 -56.52
CA THR A 163 5.77 -14.17 -57.07
C THR A 163 4.80 -13.97 -58.25
N ASN A 164 5.33 -13.52 -59.38
CA ASN A 164 4.55 -13.51 -60.61
C ASN A 164 4.39 -14.97 -61.08
N VAL A 165 3.20 -15.53 -60.85
CA VAL A 165 2.85 -16.92 -61.20
C VAL A 165 3.15 -17.24 -62.67
N LEU A 166 3.08 -16.26 -63.57
CA LEU A 166 3.42 -16.48 -64.99
C LEU A 166 4.92 -16.68 -65.20
N ASN A 167 5.75 -15.97 -64.44
CA ASN A 167 7.20 -16.10 -64.51
C ASN A 167 7.66 -17.44 -63.91
N ASP A 168 6.97 -17.91 -62.86
CA ASP A 168 7.23 -19.21 -62.25
C ASP A 168 6.72 -20.38 -63.11
N ALA A 169 5.56 -20.23 -63.77
CA ALA A 169 4.98 -21.25 -64.63
C ALA A 169 5.69 -21.35 -66.00
N PHE A 170 6.12 -20.22 -66.56
CA PHE A 170 6.81 -20.14 -67.85
C PHE A 170 8.17 -19.48 -67.67
N CYS A 171 9.11 -20.20 -67.03
CA CYS A 171 10.46 -19.71 -66.86
C CYS A 171 11.16 -19.58 -68.22
N ILE A 172 11.33 -18.35 -68.70
CA ILE A 172 12.10 -18.05 -69.92
C ILE A 172 13.53 -17.75 -69.50
N TRP A 173 14.46 -18.55 -70.01
CA TRP A 173 15.89 -18.38 -69.74
C TRP A 173 16.72 -18.58 -71.01
N TYR A 174 18.04 -18.55 -70.89
CA TYR A 174 18.95 -18.89 -71.98
C TYR A 174 20.01 -19.86 -71.49
N ASP A 175 20.43 -20.77 -72.38
CA ASP A 175 21.56 -21.66 -72.17
C ASP A 175 22.48 -21.57 -73.39
N GLY A 176 23.56 -20.81 -73.23
CA GLY A 176 24.47 -20.44 -74.31
C GLY A 176 23.73 -19.81 -75.51
N PRO A 177 23.74 -20.44 -76.70
CA PRO A 177 23.09 -19.92 -77.90
C PRO A 177 21.58 -20.23 -77.99
N PHE A 178 21.00 -21.00 -77.05
CA PHE A 178 19.59 -21.39 -77.08
C PHE A 178 18.75 -20.59 -76.10
N GLY A 179 17.52 -20.26 -76.49
CA GLY A 179 16.47 -19.86 -75.56
C GLY A 179 15.86 -21.09 -74.91
N ILE A 180 15.55 -21.01 -73.61
CA ILE A 180 14.86 -22.06 -72.86
C ILE A 180 13.52 -21.53 -72.38
N ILE A 181 12.47 -22.34 -72.50
CA ILE A 181 11.17 -22.09 -71.85
C ILE A 181 10.77 -23.30 -71.01
N SER A 182 10.53 -23.08 -69.72
CA SER A 182 10.13 -24.12 -68.77
C SER A 182 11.07 -25.34 -68.78
N GLY A 183 12.37 -25.10 -68.97
CA GLY A 183 13.40 -26.14 -69.06
C GLY A 183 13.56 -26.82 -70.43
N LEU A 184 12.79 -26.42 -71.45
CA LEU A 184 12.86 -26.96 -72.82
C LEU A 184 13.63 -26.02 -73.76
N ARG A 185 14.52 -26.57 -74.60
CA ARG A 185 15.34 -25.77 -75.53
C ARG A 185 14.61 -25.42 -76.83
N LEU A 186 14.60 -24.13 -77.17
CA LEU A 186 14.07 -23.59 -78.42
C LEU A 186 15.19 -23.40 -79.43
N GLY A 187 15.39 -24.42 -80.28
CA GLY A 187 16.27 -24.32 -81.43
C GLY A 187 17.13 -25.55 -81.64
N LYS A 188 17.91 -25.51 -82.72
CA LYS A 188 18.86 -26.55 -83.08
C LYS A 188 20.12 -25.90 -83.62
N LEU A 189 21.28 -26.27 -83.09
CA LEU A 189 22.58 -25.84 -83.58
C LEU A 189 23.28 -27.05 -84.20
N PRO A 190 24.13 -26.88 -85.24
CA PRO A 190 24.84 -28.01 -85.85
C PRO A 190 25.67 -28.83 -84.85
N GLU A 191 26.15 -28.19 -83.78
CA GLU A 191 26.97 -28.80 -82.73
C GLU A 191 26.14 -29.55 -81.66
N VAL A 192 24.89 -29.13 -81.43
CA VAL A 192 24.00 -29.71 -80.41
C VAL A 192 22.63 -29.96 -81.01
N ALA A 193 22.35 -31.23 -81.30
CA ALA A 193 21.07 -31.67 -81.85
C ALA A 193 20.06 -31.90 -80.72
N VAL A 194 19.09 -30.99 -80.61
CA VAL A 194 17.90 -31.14 -79.76
C VAL A 194 16.85 -32.00 -80.49
N GLU A 195 16.12 -32.83 -79.75
CA GLU A 195 15.08 -33.70 -80.30
C GLU A 195 13.87 -32.87 -80.78
N TRP A 196 13.25 -33.26 -81.89
CA TRP A 196 12.06 -32.57 -82.41
C TRP A 196 10.88 -32.59 -81.42
N SER A 197 10.77 -33.62 -80.58
CA SER A 197 9.75 -33.69 -79.53
C SER A 197 9.92 -32.59 -78.48
N GLU A 198 11.17 -32.32 -78.05
CA GLU A 198 11.51 -31.23 -77.12
C GLU A 198 11.19 -29.86 -77.72
N ILE A 199 11.56 -29.64 -78.99
CA ILE A 199 11.27 -28.38 -79.70
C ILE A 199 9.75 -28.16 -79.84
N ASN A 200 9.01 -29.20 -80.24
CA ASN A 200 7.56 -29.11 -80.39
C ASN A 200 6.86 -28.87 -79.03
N ALA A 201 7.35 -29.51 -77.97
CA ALA A 201 6.86 -29.26 -76.61
C ALA A 201 7.15 -27.82 -76.17
N ALA A 202 8.33 -27.28 -76.48
CA ALA A 202 8.69 -25.90 -76.18
C ALA A 202 7.77 -24.90 -76.92
N TRP A 203 7.47 -25.13 -78.19
CA TRP A 203 6.49 -24.33 -78.93
C TRP A 203 5.07 -24.43 -78.36
N GLY A 204 4.68 -25.61 -77.86
CA GLY A 204 3.44 -25.79 -77.11
C GLY A 204 3.38 -24.92 -75.85
N GLN A 205 4.46 -24.84 -75.09
CA GLN A 205 4.57 -23.96 -73.92
C GLN A 205 4.50 -22.47 -74.30
N VAL A 206 5.15 -22.05 -75.40
CA VAL A 206 5.08 -20.67 -75.90
C VAL A 206 3.64 -20.31 -76.32
N ALA A 207 2.96 -21.21 -77.03
CA ALA A 207 1.57 -21.01 -77.42
C ALA A 207 0.64 -20.91 -76.20
N LEU A 208 0.85 -21.75 -75.18
CA LEU A 208 0.09 -21.70 -73.92
C LEU A 208 0.33 -20.40 -73.16
N LEU A 209 1.58 -19.92 -73.08
CA LEU A 209 1.94 -18.63 -72.49
C LEU A 209 1.21 -17.50 -73.21
N LEU A 210 1.26 -17.46 -74.54
CA LEU A 210 0.60 -16.41 -75.35
C LEU A 210 -0.92 -16.41 -75.15
N ALA A 211 -1.55 -17.59 -75.15
CA ALA A 211 -2.98 -17.74 -74.91
C ALA A 211 -3.37 -17.28 -73.49
N THR A 212 -2.53 -17.57 -72.50
CA THR A 212 -2.74 -17.14 -71.10
C THR A 212 -2.61 -15.63 -70.95
N LEU A 213 -1.61 -15.01 -71.59
CA LEU A 213 -1.44 -13.56 -71.61
C LEU A 213 -2.60 -12.84 -72.30
N ALA A 214 -3.05 -13.35 -73.45
CA ALA A 214 -4.19 -12.78 -74.17
C ALA A 214 -5.48 -12.83 -73.33
N ARG A 215 -5.71 -13.94 -72.61
CA ARG A 215 -6.83 -14.07 -71.68
C ARG A 215 -6.72 -13.08 -70.51
N GLN A 216 -5.54 -12.90 -69.94
CA GLN A 216 -5.31 -12.01 -68.81
C GLN A 216 -5.48 -10.53 -69.16
N VAL A 217 -5.07 -10.13 -70.37
CA VAL A 217 -5.22 -8.75 -70.87
C VAL A 217 -6.59 -8.55 -71.55
N HIS A 218 -7.44 -9.58 -71.59
CA HIS A 218 -8.71 -9.59 -72.31
C HIS A 218 -8.58 -9.18 -73.79
N PHE A 219 -7.45 -9.55 -74.41
CA PHE A 219 -7.17 -9.27 -75.81
C PHE A 219 -7.66 -10.42 -76.71
N SER A 220 -8.35 -10.08 -77.81
CA SER A 220 -8.81 -11.05 -78.80
C SER A 220 -7.98 -10.95 -80.08
N PHE A 221 -7.33 -12.03 -80.47
CA PHE A 221 -6.62 -12.10 -81.76
C PHE A 221 -7.63 -12.13 -82.92
N SER A 222 -7.44 -11.26 -83.91
CA SER A 222 -8.37 -11.13 -85.05
C SER A 222 -8.08 -12.10 -86.20
N LYS A 223 -6.82 -12.55 -86.35
CA LYS A 223 -6.37 -13.39 -87.47
C LYS A 223 -5.89 -14.79 -87.06
N TYR A 224 -5.70 -15.02 -85.76
CA TYR A 224 -5.11 -16.24 -85.22
C TYR A 224 -5.96 -16.73 -84.06
N ARG A 225 -6.04 -18.06 -83.87
CA ARG A 225 -6.77 -18.70 -82.78
C ARG A 225 -5.83 -19.65 -82.04
#